data_AF-A0A1I7U3N7-F1
#
_entry.id   AF-A0A1I7U3N7-F1
#
_cell.length_a   1.000
_cell.length_b   1.000
_cell.length_c   1.000
_cell.angle_alpha   90.00
_cell.angle_beta   90.00
_cell.angle_gamma   90.00
#
_symmetry.space_group_name_H-M   'P 1'
#
loop_
_entity.id
_entity.type
_entity.pdbx_description
1 polymer ?
#
loop_
_entity_poly.entity_id
_entity_poly.type
_entity_poly.pdbx_seq_one_letter_code
_entity_poly.pdbx_strand_id
1 'polypeptide(L)'
;MILHVANSSDALWIPVFSLNDRVYQNPFYLAFSTFLIIFYILIAYIILRTCSIFLSIKVFHENMNILMAWFLLQWFEAILAKMVIIPYQIGLIVIGIDPQKSYCSWSSIEKEDVLVVKDTSDIMPLYISSCFLWHYMASILFSIVAITVERGCATYFME
;
A
#
# COMPACT_ATOMS: atom_id res chain seq x y z
N MET A 1 -10.81 -9.00 -1.39
CA MET A 1 -11.74 -9.41 -2.47
C MET A 1 -11.28 -10.73 -3.08
N ILE A 2 -12.20 -11.65 -3.34
CA ILE A 2 -11.91 -12.88 -4.09
C ILE A 2 -12.29 -12.62 -5.56
N LEU A 3 -11.38 -12.93 -6.49
CA LEU A 3 -11.59 -12.83 -7.92
C LEU A 3 -11.74 -14.23 -8.51
N HIS A 4 -12.69 -14.40 -9.44
CA HIS A 4 -12.74 -15.58 -10.31
C HIS A 4 -12.33 -15.20 -11.71
N VAL A 5 -11.41 -15.95 -12.30
CA VAL A 5 -11.03 -15.78 -13.70
C VAL A 5 -12.08 -16.49 -14.56
N ALA A 6 -12.65 -15.80 -15.54
CA ALA A 6 -13.78 -16.29 -16.35
C ALA A 6 -13.51 -17.64 -17.06
N ASN A 7 -12.24 -18.01 -17.23
CA ASN A 7 -11.82 -19.18 -17.99
C ASN A 7 -11.02 -20.22 -17.17
N SER A 8 -10.93 -20.06 -15.84
CA SER A 8 -10.26 -21.02 -14.95
C SER A 8 -10.94 -21.11 -13.59
N SER A 9 -10.90 -22.28 -12.95
CA SER A 9 -11.43 -22.51 -11.59
C SER A 9 -10.68 -21.76 -10.49
N ASP A 10 -9.61 -21.04 -10.83
CA ASP A 10 -8.71 -20.42 -9.87
C ASP A 10 -9.33 -19.15 -9.27
N ALA A 11 -9.32 -19.12 -7.94
CA ALA A 11 -9.76 -17.98 -7.14
C ALA A 11 -8.54 -17.22 -6.62
N LEU A 12 -8.36 -15.97 -7.05
CA LEU A 12 -7.26 -15.12 -6.58
C LEU A 12 -7.77 -14.15 -5.52
N TRP A 13 -7.14 -14.15 -4.34
CA TRP A 13 -7.46 -13.16 -3.32
C TRP A 13 -6.60 -11.90 -3.50
N ILE A 14 -7.25 -10.75 -3.59
CA ILE A 14 -6.61 -9.44 -3.65
C ILE A 14 -7.05 -8.61 -2.45
N PRO A 15 -6.12 -8.06 -1.65
CA PRO A 15 -6.42 -7.22 -0.50
C PRO A 15 -6.75 -5.79 -0.93
N VAL A 16 -7.75 -5.63 -1.80
CA VAL A 16 -8.34 -4.34 -2.17
C VAL A 16 -9.80 -4.36 -1.74
N PHE A 17 -10.22 -3.28 -1.07
CA PHE A 17 -11.53 -3.18 -0.41
C PHE A 17 -12.65 -2.71 -1.34
N SER A 18 -12.34 -1.77 -2.23
CA SER A 18 -13.30 -1.14 -3.13
C SER A 18 -12.71 -1.01 -4.53
N LEU A 19 -13.50 -1.35 -5.54
CA LEU A 19 -13.22 -1.20 -6.96
C LEU A 19 -14.43 -0.56 -7.64
N ASN A 20 -14.16 0.37 -8.57
CA ASN A 20 -15.16 1.03 -9.41
C ASN A 20 -16.25 1.77 -8.63
N ASP A 21 -15.86 2.60 -7.66
CA ASP A 21 -16.81 3.36 -6.84
C ASP A 21 -17.17 4.71 -7.49
N ARG A 22 -18.46 4.95 -7.73
CA ARG A 22 -18.96 6.20 -8.35
C ARG A 22 -18.87 7.40 -7.42
N VAL A 23 -18.65 7.18 -6.13
CA VAL A 23 -18.47 8.24 -5.14
C VAL A 23 -17.29 9.15 -5.51
N TYR A 24 -16.27 8.63 -6.20
CA TYR A 24 -15.11 9.40 -6.66
C TYR A 24 -15.39 10.39 -7.81
N GLN A 25 -16.56 10.33 -8.46
CA GLN A 25 -16.93 11.27 -9.54
C GLN A 25 -17.47 12.62 -9.02
N ASN A 26 -17.75 12.72 -7.72
CA ASN A 26 -18.28 13.95 -7.14
C ASN A 26 -17.19 15.03 -7.05
N PRO A 27 -17.42 16.28 -7.49
CA PRO A 27 -16.43 17.37 -7.44
C PRO A 27 -15.85 17.63 -6.05
N PHE A 28 -16.59 17.32 -4.97
CA PHE A 28 -16.07 17.41 -3.60
C PHE A 28 -14.91 16.43 -3.35
N TYR A 29 -15.01 15.20 -3.87
CA TYR A 29 -13.94 14.20 -3.77
C TYR A 29 -12.71 14.58 -4.59
N LEU A 30 -12.88 15.25 -5.73
CA LEU A 30 -11.77 15.77 -6.52
C LEU A 30 -10.98 16.84 -5.76
N ALA A 31 -11.68 17.78 -5.09
CA ALA A 31 -11.06 18.79 -4.24
C ALA A 31 -10.32 18.14 -3.05
N PHE A 32 -10.94 17.17 -2.39
CA PHE A 32 -10.33 16.42 -1.29
C PHE A 32 -9.10 15.61 -1.74
N SER A 33 -9.15 14.97 -2.91
CA SER A 33 -8.02 14.25 -3.50
C SER A 33 -6.85 15.18 -3.81
N THR A 34 -7.14 16.38 -4.31
CA THR A 34 -6.10 17.39 -4.59
C THR A 34 -5.41 17.83 -3.29
N PHE A 35 -6.20 18.06 -2.24
CA PHE A 35 -5.66 18.36 -0.91
C PHE A 35 -4.80 17.21 -0.37
N LEU A 36 -5.27 15.97 -0.47
CA LEU A 36 -4.49 14.79 -0.06
C LEU A 36 -3.14 14.68 -0.77
N ILE A 37 -3.07 14.96 -2.07
CA ILE A 37 -1.81 14.94 -2.83
C ILE A 37 -0.82 15.97 -2.27
N ILE A 38 -1.29 17.17 -1.93
CA ILE A 38 -0.45 18.21 -1.31
C ILE A 38 0.10 17.72 0.03
N PHE A 39 -0.74 17.09 0.86
CA PHE A 39 -0.30 16.50 2.13
C PHE A 39 0.71 15.39 1.93
N TYR A 40 0.53 14.51 0.94
CA TYR A 40 1.51 13.47 0.64
C TYR A 40 2.87 14.05 0.24
N ILE A 41 2.89 15.13 -0.55
CA ILE A 41 4.15 15.82 -0.92
C ILE A 41 4.83 16.42 0.32
N LEU A 42 4.06 17.05 1.21
CA LEU A 42 4.60 17.59 2.46
C LEU A 42 5.17 16.50 3.37
N ILE A 43 4.46 15.37 3.50
CA ILE A 43 4.93 14.21 4.27
C ILE A 43 6.21 13.65 3.64
N ALA A 44 6.27 13.49 2.32
CA ALA A 44 7.46 13.03 1.62
C ALA A 44 8.67 13.93 1.91
N TYR A 45 8.47 15.26 1.89
CA TYR A 45 9.50 16.22 2.24
C TYR A 45 9.98 16.07 3.69
N ILE A 46 9.05 15.93 4.65
CA ILE A 46 9.39 15.71 6.06
C ILE A 46 10.20 14.42 6.22
N ILE A 47 9.79 13.32 5.57
CA ILE A 47 10.48 12.03 5.63
C ILE A 47 11.92 12.15 5.11
N LEU A 48 12.13 12.78 3.95
CA LEU A 48 13.47 12.95 3.39
C LEU A 48 14.37 13.80 4.32
N ARG A 49 13.82 14.87 4.90
CA ARG A 49 14.56 15.69 5.88
C ARG A 49 14.90 14.88 7.13
N THR A 50 13.96 14.10 7.64
CA THR A 50 14.17 13.22 8.79
C THR A 50 15.23 12.15 8.51
N CYS A 51 15.22 11.50 7.34
CA CYS A 51 16.28 10.56 6.94
C CYS A 51 17.65 11.25 6.89
N SER A 52 17.74 12.46 6.32
CA SER A 52 18.99 13.22 6.27
C SER A 52 19.50 13.59 7.66
N ILE A 53 18.60 13.88 8.60
CA ILE A 53 18.96 14.16 10.00
C ILE A 53 19.48 12.89 10.67
N PHE A 54 18.77 11.76 10.55
CA PHE A 54 19.19 10.49 11.15
C PHE A 54 20.56 10.02 10.67
N LEU A 55 20.86 10.18 9.38
CA LEU A 55 22.18 9.82 8.82
C LEU A 55 23.30 10.78 9.27
N SER A 56 22.97 12.00 9.68
CA SER A 56 23.95 13.00 10.14
C SER A 56 24.28 12.86 11.64
N ILE A 57 23.35 12.32 12.43
CA ILE A 57 23.53 12.14 13.88
C ILE A 57 24.57 11.05 14.14
N LYS A 58 25.70 11.41 14.75
CA LYS A 58 26.74 10.46 15.20
C LYS A 58 26.59 10.00 16.65
N VAL A 59 25.50 10.40 17.32
CA VAL A 59 25.24 10.08 18.73
C VAL A 59 24.80 8.62 18.93
N PHE A 60 24.25 8.00 17.89
CA PHE A 60 23.82 6.61 17.91
C PHE A 60 24.77 5.72 17.11
N HIS A 61 24.72 4.41 17.36
CA HIS A 61 25.39 3.43 16.50
C HIS A 61 24.94 3.63 15.06
N GLU A 62 25.91 3.72 14.14
CA GLU A 62 25.64 3.94 12.71
C GLU A 62 24.64 2.92 12.15
N ASN A 63 24.70 1.67 12.65
CA ASN A 63 23.78 0.60 12.30
C ASN A 63 22.31 0.94 12.59
N MET A 64 22.01 1.55 13.75
CA MET A 64 20.63 1.92 14.09
C MET A 64 20.12 3.05 13.19
N ASN A 65 20.98 4.03 12.88
CA ASN A 65 20.59 5.16 12.02
C ASN A 65 20.27 4.70 10.59
N ILE A 66 21.05 3.76 10.05
CA ILE A 66 20.81 3.16 8.74
C ILE A 66 19.49 2.38 8.74
N LEU A 67 19.24 1.60 9.80
CA LEU A 67 18.01 0.83 9.97
C LEU A 67 16.77 1.74 10.04
N MET A 68 16.83 2.83 10.81
CA MET A 68 15.73 3.80 10.89
C MET A 68 15.48 4.53 9.56
N ALA A 69 16.54 4.91 8.85
CA ALA A 69 16.42 5.53 7.52
C ALA A 69 15.77 4.57 6.50
N TRP A 70 16.11 3.27 6.55
CA TRP A 70 15.51 2.25 5.70
C TRP A 70 14.00 2.12 5.93
N PHE A 71 13.55 2.03 7.18
CA PHE A 71 12.12 1.94 7.50
C PHE A 71 11.33 3.17 7.07
N LEU A 72 11.93 4.35 7.16
CA LEU A 72 11.32 5.59 6.68
C LEU A 72 11.20 5.63 5.15
N LEU A 73 12.15 5.05 4.42
CA LEU A 73 12.09 4.98 2.95
C LEU A 73 11.01 4.01 2.44
N GLN A 74 10.63 2.99 3.23
CA GLN A 74 9.55 2.07 2.85
C GLN A 74 8.18 2.75 2.72
N TRP A 75 8.01 3.94 3.30
CA TRP A 75 6.84 4.77 3.04
C TRP A 75 6.67 5.09 1.54
N PHE A 76 7.76 5.25 0.80
CA PHE A 76 7.70 5.47 -0.65
C PHE A 76 7.17 4.24 -1.41
N GLU A 77 7.49 3.02 -0.97
CA GLU A 77 6.92 1.80 -1.55
C GLU A 77 5.39 1.77 -1.40
N ALA A 78 4.88 2.22 -0.25
CA ALA A 78 3.44 2.31 0.00
C ALA A 78 2.76 3.33 -0.90
N ILE A 79 3.39 4.49 -1.15
CA ILE A 79 2.86 5.50 -2.06
C ILE A 79 2.86 5.02 -3.50
N LEU A 80 3.93 4.37 -3.95
CA LEU A 80 3.99 3.76 -5.29
C LEU A 80 2.88 2.73 -5.48
N ALA A 81 2.68 1.84 -4.50
CA ALA A 81 1.58 0.88 -4.51
C ALA A 81 0.20 1.57 -4.58
N LYS A 82 -0.01 2.61 -3.76
CA LYS A 82 -1.23 3.41 -3.76
C LYS A 82 -1.50 4.06 -5.12
N MET A 83 -0.50 4.63 -5.77
CA MET A 83 -0.65 5.28 -7.08
C MET A 83 -1.12 4.30 -8.16
N VAL A 84 -0.68 3.04 -8.10
CA VAL A 84 -1.14 2.00 -9.02
C VAL A 84 -2.56 1.56 -8.68
N ILE A 85 -2.94 1.46 -7.40
CA ILE A 85 -4.27 1.00 -6.97
C ILE A 85 -5.37 2.05 -7.27
N ILE A 86 -5.11 3.34 -7.04
CA ILE A 86 -6.08 4.43 -7.20
C ILE A 86 -6.84 4.44 -8.55
N PRO A 87 -6.20 4.30 -9.73
CA PRO A 87 -6.92 4.29 -11.00
C PRO A 87 -7.90 3.11 -11.12
N TYR A 88 -7.65 1.99 -10.45
CA TYR A 88 -8.60 0.87 -10.37
C TYR A 88 -9.74 1.16 -9.38
N GLN A 89 -9.50 1.92 -8.31
CA GLN A 89 -10.55 2.32 -7.35
C GLN A 89 -11.52 3.35 -7.93
N ILE A 90 -10.99 4.32 -8.68
CA ILE A 90 -11.79 5.37 -9.35
C ILE A 90 -12.60 4.80 -10.53
N GLY A 91 -12.24 3.61 -11.03
CA GLY A 91 -12.87 3.01 -12.21
C GLY A 91 -12.36 3.61 -13.53
N LEU A 92 -11.17 4.22 -13.55
CA LEU A 92 -10.51 4.62 -14.80
C LEU A 92 -10.09 3.38 -15.60
N ILE A 93 -9.62 2.36 -14.90
CA ILE A 93 -9.35 1.02 -15.45
C ILE A 93 -10.40 0.09 -14.87
N VAL A 94 -11.41 -0.22 -15.69
CA VAL A 94 -12.51 -1.09 -15.29
C VAL A 94 -12.05 -2.55 -15.40
N ILE A 95 -12.01 -3.23 -14.26
CA ILE A 95 -11.82 -4.68 -14.20
C ILE A 95 -13.21 -5.29 -13.95
N GLY A 96 -13.70 -6.11 -14.88
CA GLY A 96 -14.99 -6.79 -14.78
C GLY A 96 -15.82 -6.75 -16.05
N ILE A 97 -16.77 -7.67 -16.18
CA ILE A 97 -17.68 -7.78 -17.34
C ILE A 97 -18.68 -6.60 -17.36
N ASP A 98 -19.04 -6.05 -16.20
CA ASP A 98 -19.95 -4.92 -16.05
C ASP A 98 -19.26 -3.66 -15.48
N PRO A 99 -19.07 -2.60 -16.29
CA PRO A 99 -18.50 -1.32 -15.86
C PRO A 99 -19.37 -0.53 -14.88
N GLN A 100 -20.62 -0.94 -14.70
CA GLN A 100 -21.62 -0.19 -13.93
C GLN A 100 -21.70 -0.65 -12.46
N LYS A 101 -21.10 -1.81 -12.11
CA LYS A 101 -21.18 -2.39 -10.77
C LYS A 101 -19.99 -1.95 -9.92
N SER A 102 -20.27 -1.36 -8.76
CA SER A 102 -19.27 -1.07 -7.73
C SER A 102 -19.11 -2.30 -6.85
N TYR A 103 -17.87 -2.72 -6.61
CA TYR A 103 -17.56 -3.88 -5.77
C TYR A 103 -16.93 -3.40 -4.47
N CYS A 104 -17.62 -3.62 -3.35
CA CYS A 104 -17.15 -3.22 -2.02
C CYS A 104 -17.19 -4.42 -1.08
N SER A 105 -16.14 -5.26 -1.10
CA SER A 105 -16.08 -6.40 -0.19
C SER A 105 -14.66 -6.95 0.04
N TRP A 106 -14.35 -7.20 1.32
CA TRP A 106 -13.12 -7.89 1.74
C TRP A 106 -13.13 -9.38 1.37
N SER A 107 -14.31 -10.01 1.42
CA SER A 107 -14.55 -11.42 1.11
C SER A 107 -16.06 -11.62 0.92
N SER A 108 -16.59 -11.43 -0.29
CA SER A 108 -17.99 -11.79 -0.54
C SER A 108 -18.09 -13.30 -0.74
N ILE A 109 -18.91 -13.92 0.11
CA ILE A 109 -19.27 -15.34 0.05
C ILE A 109 -20.37 -15.56 -1.01
N GLU A 110 -21.10 -14.50 -1.37
CA GLU A 110 -22.18 -14.52 -2.35
C GLU A 110 -21.63 -14.36 -3.77
N LYS A 111 -22.07 -15.26 -4.67
CA LYS A 111 -21.61 -15.36 -6.08
C LYS A 111 -21.84 -14.09 -6.90
N GLU A 112 -22.73 -13.21 -6.46
CA GLU A 112 -23.11 -12.00 -7.17
C GLU A 112 -22.09 -10.88 -7.02
N ASP A 113 -21.25 -10.92 -5.97
CA ASP A 113 -20.22 -9.92 -5.69
C ASP A 113 -18.81 -10.38 -6.09
N VAL A 114 -18.69 -11.58 -6.66
CA VAL A 114 -17.40 -12.07 -7.12
C VAL A 114 -17.07 -11.42 -8.45
N LEU A 115 -16.02 -10.61 -8.43
CA LEU A 115 -15.56 -9.87 -9.58
C LEU A 115 -14.93 -10.86 -10.56
N VAL A 116 -15.64 -11.11 -11.66
CA VAL A 116 -15.22 -12.02 -12.73
C VAL A 116 -14.33 -11.26 -13.70
N VAL A 117 -13.06 -11.68 -13.80
CA VAL A 117 -12.08 -11.03 -14.67
C VAL A 117 -11.85 -11.84 -15.94
N LYS A 118 -11.71 -11.15 -17.07
CA LYS A 118 -11.54 -11.75 -18.39
C LYS A 118 -10.16 -12.37 -18.58
N ASP A 119 -9.10 -11.70 -18.10
CA ASP A 119 -7.71 -12.14 -18.21
C ASP A 119 -6.88 -11.84 -16.95
N THR A 120 -6.01 -12.76 -16.54
CA THR A 120 -5.15 -12.65 -15.34
C THR A 120 -4.06 -11.57 -15.48
N SER A 121 -3.69 -11.21 -16.71
CA SER A 121 -2.68 -10.16 -17.01
C SER A 121 -3.11 -8.78 -16.54
N ASP A 122 -4.40 -8.47 -16.62
CA ASP A 122 -4.95 -7.15 -16.27
C ASP A 122 -4.98 -6.92 -14.76
N ILE A 123 -4.91 -8.01 -14.00
CA ILE A 123 -4.97 -8.05 -12.54
C ILE A 123 -3.56 -8.02 -11.93
N MET A 124 -2.55 -8.47 -12.68
CA MET A 124 -1.19 -8.62 -12.18
C MET A 124 -0.61 -7.32 -11.58
N PRO A 125 -0.80 -6.13 -12.18
CA PRO A 125 -0.33 -4.88 -11.57
C PRO A 125 -1.03 -4.59 -10.23
N LEU A 126 -2.33 -4.84 -10.15
CA LEU A 126 -3.11 -4.65 -8.93
C LEU A 126 -2.67 -5.63 -7.82
N TYR A 127 -2.38 -6.88 -8.19
CA TYR A 127 -1.88 -7.90 -7.27
C TYR A 127 -0.49 -7.54 -6.71
N ILE A 128 0.45 -7.18 -7.59
CA ILE A 128 1.81 -6.78 -7.19
C ILE A 128 1.75 -5.55 -6.27
N SER A 129 1.00 -4.51 -6.62
CA SER A 129 0.86 -3.32 -5.78
C SER A 129 0.22 -3.62 -4.43
N SER A 130 -0.74 -4.55 -4.40
CA SER A 130 -1.35 -5.03 -3.17
C SER A 130 -0.36 -5.76 -2.26
N CYS A 131 0.54 -6.57 -2.83
CA CYS A 131 1.64 -7.21 -2.09
C CYS A 131 2.61 -6.18 -1.49
N PHE A 132 2.98 -5.13 -2.23
CA PHE A 132 3.84 -4.05 -1.72
C PHE A 132 3.18 -3.29 -0.55
N LEU A 133 1.86 -3.06 -0.61
CA LEU A 133 1.14 -2.44 0.51
C LEU A 133 1.17 -3.31 1.77
N TRP A 134 0.99 -4.63 1.61
CA TRP A 134 1.11 -5.59 2.71
C TRP A 134 2.52 -5.70 3.26
N HIS A 135 3.53 -5.70 2.38
CA HIS A 135 4.93 -5.65 2.76
C HIS A 135 5.22 -4.44 3.64
N TYR A 136 4.72 -3.25 3.26
CA TYR A 136 4.84 -2.05 4.07
C TYR A 136 4.19 -2.18 5.46
N MET A 137 2.96 -2.71 5.54
CA MET A 137 2.28 -2.94 6.82
C MET A 137 3.07 -3.88 7.73
N ALA A 138 3.57 -4.99 7.18
CA ALA A 138 4.41 -5.93 7.91
C ALA A 138 5.71 -5.24 8.37
N SER A 139 6.35 -4.46 7.49
CA SER A 139 7.61 -3.82 7.80
C SER A 139 7.51 -2.79 8.92
N ILE A 140 6.41 -2.02 9.02
CA ILE A 140 6.19 -1.12 10.16
C ILE A 140 6.11 -1.92 11.47
N LEU A 141 5.39 -3.04 11.48
CA LEU A 141 5.25 -3.87 12.68
C LEU A 141 6.60 -4.46 13.10
N PHE A 142 7.37 -4.98 12.15
CA PHE A 142 8.69 -5.54 12.42
C PHE A 142 9.75 -4.46 12.72
N SER A 143 9.56 -3.21 12.29
CA SER A 143 10.49 -2.11 12.55
C SER A 143 10.69 -1.84 14.04
N ILE A 144 9.61 -1.85 14.82
CA ILE A 144 9.63 -1.60 16.26
C ILE A 144 10.40 -2.73 16.97
N VAL A 145 10.16 -3.97 16.54
CA VAL A 145 10.86 -5.15 17.07
C VAL A 145 12.35 -5.08 16.73
N ALA A 146 12.70 -4.77 15.48
CA ALA A 146 14.09 -4.67 15.03
C ALA A 146 14.88 -3.60 15.81
N ILE A 147 14.28 -2.43 16.04
CA ILE A 147 14.91 -1.37 16.85
C ILE A 147 15.09 -1.83 18.30
N THR A 148 14.11 -2.52 18.87
CA THR A 148 14.20 -3.03 20.25
C THR A 148 15.30 -4.08 20.40
N VAL A 149 15.42 -4.98 19.42
CA VAL A 149 16.48 -5.99 19.39
C VAL A 149 17.86 -5.35 19.23
N GLU A 150 18.02 -4.39 18.31
CA GLU A 150 19.28 -3.67 18.13
C GLU A 150 19.72 -2.99 19.43
N ARG A 151 18.78 -2.32 20.12
CA ARG A 151 19.05 -1.70 21.43
C ARG A 151 19.38 -2.71 22.51
N GLY A 152 18.67 -3.83 22.57
CA GLY A 152 18.95 -4.91 23.51
C GLY A 152 20.33 -5.52 23.31
N CYS A 153 20.73 -5.76 22.05
CA CYS A 153 22.07 -6.22 21.72
C CYS A 153 23.13 -5.19 22.11
N ALA A 154 22.93 -3.90 21.80
CA ALA A 154 23.89 -2.85 22.15
C ALA A 154 24.14 -2.75 23.66
N THR A 155 23.09 -2.87 24.49
CA THR A 155 23.24 -2.91 25.95
C THR A 155 23.99 -4.16 26.41
N TYR A 156 23.65 -5.34 25.87
CA TYR A 156 24.32 -6.59 26.23
C TYR A 156 25.80 -6.64 25.83
N PHE A 157 26.19 -6.03 24.71
CA PHE A 157 27.58 -5.97 24.27
C PHE A 157 28.42 -4.88 24.96
N MET A 158 27.77 -3.94 25.68
CA MET A 158 28.46 -2.91 26.47
C MET A 158 28.71 -3.33 27.93
N GLU A 159 28.02 -4.36 28.43
CA GLU A 159 28.34 -5.08 29.67
C GLU A 159 29.33 -6.22 29.43
#